data_AF-A0A838MIW0-F1
#
_entry.id   AF-A0A838MIW0-F1
#
_cell.length_a   1.000
_cell.length_b   1.000
_cell.length_c   1.000
_cell.angle_alpha   90.00
_cell.angle_beta   90.00
_cell.angle_gamma   90.00
#
_symmetry.space_group_name_H-M   'P 1'
#
loop_
_entity.id
_entity.type
_entity.pdbx_description
1 polymer ?
#
loop_
_entity_poly.entity_id
_entity_poly.type
_entity_poly.pdbx_seq_one_letter_code
_entity_poly.pdbx_strand_id
1 'polypeptide(L)'
;MIKLFVGDEKGEVQDATVPVRWCVDKETIEILKEEKVKKPYILLVTASRDKEMTRQLAPLDRLIEYIPFQRPGENTIFATIVWDRDEGYFGLWKKYLMRENGRYKSDVYHYGGKFLMGFGEKKEFAETKVIVPKELFAKEYPAWERKWVEFMFSTASKNQCQYRKRRIVAYLIQPFLLLCKFIVNCIITIFLLLCGIRDINFKPLSHLIEEETSKIWQNTAYGRQDKKFNRYREEFESVFVYQRNGKKRPSFFLPLAPICPTVLFIAFYFINLKWHIFPNFSSIVGMVILLTCVLSLSCLVATMLLCIYNLIEKIVDEIFPEKSFEEKLHGYDNDQILICNGDFSTNIKSLPREKQTIYLKFMDFKRQVCKPLPR
;
A
#
# COMPACT_ATOMS: atom_id res chain seq x y z
N MET A 1 -22.97 -16.45 27.19
CA MET A 1 -21.57 -16.69 26.78
C MET A 1 -21.49 -16.98 25.29
N ILE A 2 -20.41 -16.54 24.66
CA ILE A 2 -20.09 -16.84 23.26
C ILE A 2 -19.40 -18.21 23.22
N LYS A 3 -19.71 -19.03 22.23
CA LYS A 3 -18.95 -20.26 21.94
C LYS A 3 -18.45 -20.22 20.50
N LEU A 4 -17.21 -20.65 20.31
CA LEU A 4 -16.53 -20.69 19.01
C LEU A 4 -16.36 -22.14 18.56
N PHE A 5 -16.65 -22.39 17.28
CA PHE A 5 -16.45 -23.65 16.59
C PHE A 5 -15.51 -23.41 15.43
N VAL A 6 -14.44 -24.20 15.35
CA VAL A 6 -13.31 -23.96 14.44
C VAL A 6 -12.91 -25.27 13.77
N GLY A 7 -12.55 -25.20 12.49
CA GLY A 7 -12.16 -26.40 11.74
C GLY A 7 -13.38 -27.20 11.31
N ASP A 8 -13.17 -28.39 10.74
CA ASP A 8 -14.26 -29.25 10.28
C ASP A 8 -15.05 -29.90 11.43
N GLU A 9 -15.94 -30.85 11.12
CA GLU A 9 -16.77 -31.56 12.12
C GLU A 9 -15.94 -32.30 13.18
N LYS A 10 -14.65 -32.56 12.92
CA LYS A 10 -13.71 -33.18 13.85
C LYS A 10 -12.82 -32.16 14.57
N GLY A 11 -13.00 -30.87 14.28
CA GLY A 11 -12.12 -29.79 14.74
C GLY A 11 -10.78 -29.74 14.01
N GLU A 12 -10.62 -30.47 12.91
CA GLU A 12 -9.39 -30.47 12.13
C GLU A 12 -9.35 -29.30 11.14
N VAL A 13 -8.16 -28.72 10.98
CA VAL A 13 -7.94 -27.58 10.10
C VAL A 13 -7.52 -28.07 8.71
N GLN A 14 -8.35 -27.85 7.71
CA GLN A 14 -8.09 -28.27 6.32
C GLN A 14 -7.35 -27.21 5.48
N ASP A 15 -7.42 -25.94 5.88
CA ASP A 15 -6.78 -24.81 5.18
C ASP A 15 -6.22 -23.78 6.18
N ALA A 16 -5.22 -23.00 5.78
CA ALA A 16 -4.69 -21.91 6.62
C ALA A 16 -5.66 -20.71 6.74
N THR A 17 -6.75 -20.70 5.97
CA THR A 17 -7.90 -19.81 6.21
C THR A 17 -9.05 -20.65 6.77
N VAL A 18 -9.33 -20.48 8.06
CA VAL A 18 -10.19 -21.38 8.80
C VAL A 18 -11.57 -20.78 8.97
N PRO A 19 -12.65 -21.54 8.68
CA PRO A 19 -13.99 -21.11 9.01
C PRO A 19 -14.18 -21.15 10.52
N VAL A 20 -14.70 -20.06 11.06
CA VAL A 20 -15.02 -19.91 12.48
C VAL A 20 -16.48 -19.61 12.57
N ARG A 21 -17.23 -20.53 13.18
CA ARG A 21 -18.64 -20.36 13.48
C ARG A 21 -18.79 -20.01 14.95
N TRP A 22 -19.82 -19.24 15.28
CA TRP A 22 -20.13 -18.93 16.67
C TRP A 22 -21.62 -19.10 16.97
N CYS A 23 -21.89 -19.25 18.25
CA CYS A 23 -23.22 -19.09 18.82
C CYS A 23 -23.11 -18.30 20.12
N VAL A 24 -24.24 -17.78 20.56
CA VAL A 24 -24.36 -16.94 21.74
C VAL A 24 -25.42 -17.53 22.65
N ASP A 25 -25.21 -17.51 23.96
CA ASP A 25 -26.23 -17.96 24.89
C ASP A 25 -27.44 -17.01 24.91
N LYS A 26 -28.58 -17.54 25.37
CA LYS A 26 -29.85 -16.81 25.39
C LYS A 26 -29.80 -15.55 26.27
N GLU A 27 -29.14 -15.62 27.42
CA GLU A 27 -28.97 -14.49 28.36
C GLU A 27 -28.29 -13.30 27.69
N THR A 28 -27.26 -13.54 26.89
CA THR A 28 -26.54 -12.50 26.16
C THR A 28 -27.43 -11.79 25.15
N ILE A 29 -28.27 -12.55 24.45
CA ILE A 29 -29.22 -12.00 23.47
C ILE A 29 -30.26 -11.14 24.20
N GLU A 30 -30.70 -11.55 25.39
CA GLU A 30 -31.59 -10.76 26.24
C GLU A 30 -30.91 -9.43 26.66
N ILE A 31 -29.64 -9.46 27.09
CA ILE A 31 -28.85 -8.25 27.40
C ILE A 31 -28.75 -7.33 26.17
N LEU A 32 -28.45 -7.86 24.99
CA LEU A 32 -28.36 -7.06 23.76
C LEU A 32 -29.70 -6.39 23.41
N LYS A 33 -30.82 -7.05 23.71
CA LYS A 33 -32.18 -6.50 23.52
C LYS A 33 -32.49 -5.41 24.55
N GLU A 34 -32.17 -5.64 25.81
CA GLU A 34 -32.35 -4.67 26.90
C GLU A 34 -31.59 -3.37 26.62
N GLU A 35 -30.35 -3.49 26.15
CA GLU A 35 -29.49 -2.39 25.72
C GLU A 35 -29.90 -1.76 24.37
N LYS A 36 -30.96 -2.28 23.73
CA LYS A 36 -31.49 -1.84 22.43
C LYS A 36 -30.41 -1.80 21.34
N VAL A 37 -29.50 -2.77 21.37
CA VAL A 37 -28.40 -2.88 20.40
C VAL A 37 -28.93 -3.29 19.04
N LYS A 38 -28.95 -2.36 18.09
CA LYS A 38 -29.49 -2.62 16.74
C LYS A 38 -28.58 -3.47 15.86
N LYS A 39 -27.27 -3.32 16.01
CA LYS A 39 -26.26 -3.93 15.13
C LYS A 39 -25.05 -4.43 15.94
N PRO A 40 -25.16 -5.59 16.60
CA PRO A 40 -24.02 -6.20 17.26
C PRO A 40 -23.06 -6.81 16.22
N TYR A 41 -21.78 -6.70 16.49
CA TYR A 41 -20.70 -7.31 15.71
C TYR A 41 -19.88 -8.22 16.62
N ILE A 42 -19.25 -9.23 16.04
CA ILE A 42 -18.22 -10.02 16.70
C ILE A 42 -16.86 -9.50 16.25
N LEU A 43 -16.01 -9.15 17.23
CA LEU A 43 -14.61 -8.83 17.01
C LEU A 43 -13.80 -10.10 17.22
N LEU A 44 -13.20 -10.59 16.14
CA LEU A 44 -12.33 -11.76 16.12
C LEU A 44 -10.88 -11.28 16.08
N VAL A 45 -10.09 -11.67 17.06
CA VAL A 45 -8.66 -11.33 17.17
C VAL A 45 -7.84 -12.60 17.16
N THR A 46 -6.89 -12.70 16.24
CA THR A 46 -5.94 -13.81 16.22
C THR A 46 -4.63 -13.41 16.86
N ALA A 47 -4.09 -14.29 17.68
CA ALA A 47 -2.77 -14.15 18.27
C ALA A 47 -1.95 -15.42 18.08
N SER A 48 -0.63 -15.28 18.01
CA SER A 48 0.30 -16.41 18.05
C SER A 48 1.59 -16.00 18.74
N ARG A 49 2.08 -16.85 19.65
CA ARG A 49 3.26 -16.57 20.50
C ARG A 49 3.17 -15.20 21.18
N ASP A 50 2.03 -14.92 21.80
CA ASP A 50 1.74 -13.65 22.51
C ASP A 50 1.84 -12.38 21.66
N LYS A 51 1.75 -12.52 20.33
CA LYS A 51 1.66 -11.40 19.40
C LYS A 51 0.35 -11.43 18.66
N GLU A 52 -0.32 -10.30 18.65
CA GLU A 52 -1.51 -10.09 17.84
C GLU A 52 -1.14 -10.12 16.35
N MET A 53 -1.93 -10.83 15.55
CA MET A 53 -1.70 -11.02 14.11
C MET A 53 -2.73 -10.24 13.28
N THR A 54 -4.01 -10.54 13.49
CA THR A 54 -5.12 -9.93 12.74
C THR A 54 -6.33 -9.69 13.61
N ARG A 55 -7.11 -8.68 13.22
CA ARG A 55 -8.46 -8.40 13.70
C ARG A 55 -9.43 -8.44 12.54
N GLN A 56 -10.60 -8.99 12.78
CA GLN A 56 -11.74 -8.96 11.88
C GLN A 56 -12.99 -8.58 12.64
N LEU A 57 -13.85 -7.77 12.01
CA LEU A 57 -15.19 -7.49 12.49
C LEU A 57 -16.17 -8.18 11.55
N ALA A 58 -17.04 -9.01 12.12
CA ALA A 58 -18.14 -9.63 11.39
C ALA A 58 -19.47 -9.28 12.06
N PRO A 59 -20.56 -9.08 11.31
CA PRO A 59 -21.90 -8.97 11.88
C PRO A 59 -22.21 -10.22 12.70
N LEU A 60 -22.78 -10.05 13.89
CA LEU A 60 -23.05 -11.18 14.78
C LEU A 60 -23.99 -12.21 14.12
N ASP A 61 -24.95 -11.72 13.33
CA ASP A 61 -25.96 -12.50 12.61
C ASP A 61 -25.44 -13.21 11.34
N ARG A 62 -24.17 -13.01 10.98
CA ARG A 62 -23.49 -13.72 9.88
C ARG A 62 -23.16 -15.17 10.27
N LEU A 63 -23.07 -15.46 11.57
CA LEU A 63 -22.83 -16.78 12.19
C LEU A 63 -21.48 -17.42 11.91
N ILE A 64 -20.88 -17.17 10.76
CA ILE A 64 -19.60 -17.71 10.33
C ILE A 64 -18.72 -16.62 9.72
N GLU A 65 -17.41 -16.75 9.91
CA GLU A 65 -16.41 -15.92 9.24
C GLU A 65 -15.16 -16.74 8.88
N TYR A 66 -14.43 -16.32 7.86
CA TYR A 66 -13.22 -16.99 7.39
C TYR A 66 -11.98 -16.23 7.86
N ILE A 67 -11.25 -16.81 8.81
CA ILE A 67 -10.09 -16.19 9.44
C ILE A 67 -8.80 -16.69 8.76
N PRO A 68 -8.04 -15.82 8.06
CA PRO A 68 -6.73 -16.18 7.53
C PRO A 68 -5.66 -16.10 8.61
N PHE A 69 -5.03 -17.24 8.91
CA PHE A 69 -3.86 -17.27 9.77
C PHE A 69 -2.61 -16.82 9.01
N GLN A 70 -1.70 -16.13 9.69
CA GLN A 70 -0.44 -15.64 9.11
C GLN A 70 0.76 -16.50 9.49
N ARG A 71 0.63 -17.37 10.49
CA ARG A 71 1.71 -18.20 11.01
C ARG A 71 1.28 -19.65 11.24
N PRO A 72 2.16 -20.61 10.90
CA PRO A 72 1.94 -22.00 11.26
C PRO A 72 2.17 -22.25 12.76
N GLY A 73 1.61 -23.34 13.25
CA GLY A 73 1.68 -23.77 14.65
C GLY A 73 0.47 -23.35 15.47
N GLU A 74 0.68 -23.18 16.77
CA GLU A 74 -0.37 -22.78 17.72
C GLU A 74 -0.74 -21.31 17.54
N ASN A 75 -2.02 -21.07 17.33
CA ASN A 75 -2.65 -19.78 17.29
C ASN A 75 -3.85 -19.79 18.25
N THR A 76 -4.22 -18.62 18.77
CA THR A 76 -5.41 -18.44 19.60
C THR A 76 -6.34 -17.47 18.90
N ILE A 77 -7.63 -17.81 18.83
CA ILE A 77 -8.69 -16.89 18.41
C ILE A 77 -9.39 -16.41 19.67
N PHE A 78 -9.48 -15.09 19.78
CA PHE A 78 -10.29 -14.41 20.78
C PHE A 78 -11.52 -13.82 20.09
N ALA A 79 -12.67 -13.94 20.74
CA ALA A 79 -13.90 -13.35 20.26
C ALA A 79 -14.60 -12.56 21.35
N THR A 80 -15.15 -11.41 20.99
CA THR A 80 -15.98 -10.57 21.86
C THR A 80 -17.08 -9.89 21.05
N ILE A 81 -18.26 -9.72 21.64
CA ILE A 81 -19.36 -8.97 21.01
C ILE A 81 -19.13 -7.48 21.25
N VAL A 82 -19.07 -6.71 20.18
CA VAL A 82 -18.92 -5.26 20.20
C VAL A 82 -20.05 -4.59 19.44
N TRP A 83 -20.48 -3.43 19.92
CA TRP A 83 -21.47 -2.61 19.26
C TRP A 83 -21.12 -1.13 19.48
N ASP A 84 -21.66 -0.30 18.60
CA ASP A 84 -21.57 1.14 18.69
C ASP A 84 -22.99 1.72 18.59
N ARG A 85 -23.31 2.69 19.44
CA ARG A 85 -24.63 3.31 19.51
C ARG A 85 -24.82 4.34 18.39
N ASP A 86 -23.72 4.95 17.93
CA ASP A 86 -23.79 6.15 17.07
C ASP A 86 -23.29 5.87 15.64
N GLU A 87 -22.00 5.55 15.47
CA GLU A 87 -21.37 5.45 14.13
C GLU A 87 -21.51 4.05 13.50
N GLY A 88 -22.02 3.07 14.25
CA GLY A 88 -22.24 1.69 13.79
C GLY A 88 -20.95 1.00 13.36
N TYR A 89 -20.94 0.38 12.16
CA TYR A 89 -19.76 -0.35 11.67
C TYR A 89 -18.53 0.55 11.53
N PHE A 90 -18.71 1.79 11.05
CA PHE A 90 -17.58 2.68 10.77
C PHE A 90 -16.86 3.10 12.06
N GLY A 91 -17.60 3.40 13.13
CA GLY A 91 -17.02 3.69 14.44
C GLY A 91 -16.26 2.49 15.01
N LEU A 92 -16.84 1.29 14.91
CA LEU A 92 -16.17 0.06 15.32
C LEU A 92 -14.92 -0.22 14.48
N TRP A 93 -14.98 0.00 13.17
CA TRP A 93 -13.83 -0.14 12.28
C TRP A 93 -12.72 0.83 12.65
N LYS A 94 -13.06 2.11 12.86
CA LYS A 94 -12.10 3.15 13.28
C LYS A 94 -11.48 2.83 14.64
N LYS A 95 -12.28 2.31 15.56
CA LYS A 95 -11.85 1.92 16.91
C LYS A 95 -10.95 0.69 16.89
N TYR A 96 -11.33 -0.38 16.18
CA TYR A 96 -10.68 -1.70 16.32
C TYR A 96 -9.79 -2.11 15.15
N LEU A 97 -10.09 -1.67 13.93
CA LEU A 97 -9.43 -2.13 12.70
C LEU A 97 -8.49 -1.11 12.08
N MET A 98 -8.65 0.19 12.41
CA MET A 98 -7.79 1.23 11.86
C MET A 98 -6.34 1.04 12.28
N ARG A 99 -5.43 1.17 11.30
CA ARG A 99 -3.99 1.05 11.49
C ARG A 99 -3.31 2.38 11.21
N GLU A 100 -2.36 2.74 12.07
CA GLU A 100 -1.44 3.85 11.89
C GLU A 100 -0.02 3.27 11.93
N ASN A 101 0.81 3.57 10.93
CA ASN A 101 2.19 3.06 10.82
C ASN A 101 2.29 1.51 10.93
N GLY A 102 1.30 0.79 10.36
CA GLY A 102 1.27 -0.67 10.33
C GLY A 102 0.81 -1.34 11.63
N ARG A 103 0.51 -0.58 12.69
CA ARG A 103 -0.03 -1.09 13.96
C ARG A 103 -1.49 -0.67 14.14
N TYR A 104 -2.28 -1.46 14.85
CA TYR A 104 -3.63 -1.06 15.22
C TYR A 104 -3.58 0.15 16.17
N LYS A 105 -4.51 1.09 15.99
CA LYS A 105 -4.57 2.29 16.84
C LYS A 105 -5.00 1.99 18.27
N SER A 106 -5.87 1.00 18.46
CA SER A 106 -6.29 0.53 19.77
C SER A 106 -5.52 -0.71 20.18
N ASP A 107 -5.21 -0.81 21.46
CA ASP A 107 -4.68 -2.03 22.07
C ASP A 107 -5.84 -2.88 22.57
N VAL A 108 -6.07 -4.02 21.91
CA VAL A 108 -7.08 -5.02 22.31
C VAL A 108 -6.40 -6.26 22.92
N TYR A 109 -5.09 -6.39 22.74
CA TYR A 109 -4.31 -7.53 23.19
C TYR A 109 -2.95 -7.05 23.74
N HIS A 110 -2.65 -7.37 24.99
CA HIS A 110 -1.39 -7.00 25.62
C HIS A 110 -0.28 -8.03 25.36
N TYR A 111 0.97 -7.56 25.40
CA TYR A 111 2.13 -8.45 25.54
C TYR A 111 2.00 -9.23 26.86
N GLY A 112 1.97 -10.56 26.76
CA GLY A 112 1.74 -11.46 27.91
C GLY A 112 0.39 -12.19 27.88
N GLY A 113 -0.31 -12.22 26.75
CA GLY A 113 -1.43 -13.13 26.55
C GLY A 113 -2.79 -12.62 27.01
N LYS A 114 -2.85 -11.41 27.60
CA LYS A 114 -4.10 -10.88 28.17
C LYS A 114 -4.84 -10.00 27.16
N PHE A 115 -6.11 -10.35 26.93
CA PHE A 115 -7.03 -9.53 26.16
C PHE A 115 -7.38 -8.27 26.97
N LEU A 116 -7.05 -7.09 26.44
CA LEU A 116 -7.35 -5.81 27.06
C LEU A 116 -8.66 -5.30 26.46
N MET A 117 -9.76 -5.48 27.19
CA MET A 117 -10.95 -4.68 26.93
C MET A 117 -10.93 -3.45 27.82
N GLY A 118 -11.34 -2.30 27.25
CA GLY A 118 -11.42 -1.06 28.00
C GLY A 118 -12.30 -1.22 29.25
N PHE A 119 -11.89 -0.55 30.34
CA PHE A 119 -12.64 -0.50 31.58
C PHE A 119 -14.09 -0.07 31.33
N GLY A 120 -15.06 -0.91 31.72
CA GLY A 120 -16.50 -0.57 31.71
C GLY A 120 -17.39 -1.45 30.83
N GLU A 121 -16.84 -2.27 29.93
CA GLU A 121 -17.63 -3.15 29.07
C GLU A 121 -17.58 -4.59 29.61
N LYS A 122 -18.59 -5.03 30.38
CA LYS A 122 -18.80 -6.46 30.70
C LYS A 122 -19.19 -7.18 29.41
N LYS A 123 -18.19 -7.57 28.62
CA LYS A 123 -18.41 -8.27 27.37
C LYS A 123 -18.02 -9.72 27.52
N GLU A 124 -18.95 -10.57 27.13
CA GLU A 124 -18.70 -11.99 26.99
C GLU A 124 -17.53 -12.21 26.06
N PHE A 125 -16.70 -13.16 26.45
CA PHE A 125 -15.45 -13.45 25.80
C PHE A 125 -15.37 -14.95 25.57
N ALA A 126 -14.87 -15.32 24.40
CA ALA A 126 -14.56 -16.69 24.07
C ALA A 126 -13.13 -16.77 23.54
N GLU A 127 -12.44 -17.83 23.92
CA GLU A 127 -11.13 -18.17 23.38
C GLU A 127 -11.11 -19.60 22.87
N THR A 128 -10.36 -19.83 21.80
CA THR A 128 -10.13 -21.18 21.28
C THR A 128 -8.75 -21.26 20.65
N LYS A 129 -8.08 -22.40 20.87
CA LYS A 129 -6.75 -22.68 20.35
C LYS A 129 -6.86 -23.47 19.06
N VAL A 130 -6.04 -23.10 18.08
CA VAL A 130 -6.05 -23.67 16.74
C VAL A 130 -4.62 -23.96 16.33
N ILE A 131 -4.34 -25.22 16.01
CA ILE A 131 -3.05 -25.65 15.48
C ILE A 131 -3.17 -25.68 13.96
N VAL A 132 -2.41 -24.83 13.27
CA VAL A 132 -2.41 -24.74 11.81
C VAL A 132 -1.11 -25.33 11.26
N PRO A 133 -1.16 -26.48 10.56
CA PRO A 133 0.03 -27.08 9.95
C PRO A 133 0.68 -26.14 8.90
N LYS A 134 2.00 -26.27 8.71
CA LYS A 134 2.76 -25.42 7.79
C LYS A 134 2.41 -25.70 6.32
N GLU A 135 1.99 -26.92 6.03
CA GLU A 135 1.67 -27.44 4.71
C GLU A 135 0.44 -26.76 4.10
N LEU A 136 -0.41 -26.19 4.96
CA LEU A 136 -1.64 -25.49 4.54
C LEU A 136 -1.37 -24.07 4.04
N PHE A 137 -0.18 -23.54 4.28
CA PHE A 137 0.22 -22.22 3.81
C PHE A 137 0.68 -22.25 2.35
N ALA A 138 0.70 -21.08 1.73
CA ALA A 138 1.27 -20.92 0.41
C ALA A 138 2.78 -21.20 0.42
N LYS A 139 3.27 -21.86 -0.63
CA LYS A 139 4.71 -21.94 -0.89
C LYS A 139 5.29 -20.53 -1.04
N GLU A 140 6.42 -20.29 -0.40
CA GLU A 140 7.14 -19.02 -0.52
C GLU A 140 7.67 -18.82 -1.93
N TYR A 141 7.54 -17.59 -2.42
CA TYR A 141 8.09 -17.16 -3.71
C TYR A 141 9.59 -16.83 -3.57
N PRO A 142 10.38 -16.93 -4.65
CA PRO A 142 11.78 -16.50 -4.64
C PRO A 142 11.94 -15.07 -4.13
N ALA A 143 12.99 -14.82 -3.33
CA ALA A 143 13.20 -13.52 -2.68
C ALA A 143 13.31 -12.35 -3.68
N TRP A 144 13.93 -12.58 -4.85
CA TRP A 144 14.04 -11.59 -5.91
C TRP A 144 12.67 -11.24 -6.52
N GLU A 145 11.81 -12.24 -6.74
CA GLU A 145 10.46 -12.05 -7.30
C GLU A 145 9.61 -11.28 -6.30
N ARG A 146 9.70 -11.62 -5.01
CA ARG A 146 9.01 -10.88 -3.95
C ARG A 146 9.46 -9.42 -3.90
N LYS A 147 10.78 -9.15 -3.92
CA LYS A 147 11.30 -7.77 -3.95
C LYS A 147 10.78 -7.00 -5.17
N TRP A 148 10.75 -7.63 -6.35
CA TRP A 148 10.23 -7.01 -7.58
C TRP A 148 8.73 -6.73 -7.52
N VAL A 149 7.92 -7.72 -7.12
CA VAL A 149 6.46 -7.63 -7.11
C VAL A 149 5.95 -6.68 -6.02
N GLU A 150 6.64 -6.60 -4.89
CA GLU A 150 6.26 -5.73 -3.77
C GLU A 150 6.88 -4.33 -3.86
N PHE A 151 7.74 -4.06 -4.86
CA PHE A 151 8.47 -2.81 -5.00
C PHE A 151 7.58 -1.56 -4.96
N MET A 152 6.46 -1.56 -5.70
CA MET A 152 5.54 -0.41 -5.77
C MET A 152 4.44 -0.45 -4.70
N PHE A 153 4.52 -1.33 -3.71
CA PHE A 153 3.47 -1.48 -2.71
C PHE A 153 4.02 -1.24 -1.30
N SER A 154 3.35 -0.37 -0.54
CA SER A 154 3.73 -0.03 0.84
C SER A 154 3.61 -1.20 1.83
N THR A 155 2.89 -2.26 1.47
CA THR A 155 2.60 -3.39 2.35
C THR A 155 2.94 -4.71 1.67
N ALA A 156 3.50 -5.66 2.42
CA ALA A 156 3.70 -7.02 1.93
C ALA A 156 2.35 -7.71 1.63
N SER A 157 2.35 -8.57 0.62
CA SER A 157 1.20 -9.37 0.24
C SER A 157 0.74 -10.28 1.39
N LYS A 158 -0.57 -10.43 1.57
CA LYS A 158 -1.16 -11.24 2.67
C LYS A 158 -1.42 -12.69 2.21
N ASN A 159 -1.75 -12.90 0.93
CA ASN A 159 -2.11 -14.20 0.37
C ASN A 159 -1.70 -14.31 -1.11
N GLN A 160 -1.77 -15.53 -1.65
CA GLN A 160 -1.41 -15.83 -3.04
C GLN A 160 -2.21 -15.01 -4.06
N CYS A 161 -3.49 -14.77 -3.83
CA CYS A 161 -4.32 -14.04 -4.79
C CYS A 161 -3.93 -12.56 -4.87
N GLN A 162 -3.65 -11.93 -3.72
CA GLN A 162 -3.10 -10.59 -3.69
C GLN A 162 -1.73 -10.54 -4.37
N TYR A 163 -0.87 -11.54 -4.12
CA TYR A 163 0.43 -11.63 -4.79
C TYR A 163 0.28 -11.80 -6.30
N ARG A 164 -0.58 -12.71 -6.79
CA ARG A 164 -0.85 -12.92 -8.23
C ARG A 164 -1.37 -11.64 -8.89
N LYS A 165 -2.28 -10.93 -8.24
CA LYS A 165 -2.81 -9.64 -8.72
C LYS A 165 -1.71 -8.60 -8.84
N ARG A 166 -0.88 -8.44 -7.80
CA ARG A 166 0.27 -7.53 -7.82
C ARG A 166 1.31 -7.95 -8.85
N ARG A 167 1.49 -9.26 -9.07
CA ARG A 167 2.39 -9.81 -10.07
C ARG A 167 2.01 -9.39 -11.48
N ILE A 168 0.71 -9.35 -11.81
CA ILE A 168 0.23 -8.82 -13.08
C ILE A 168 0.66 -7.36 -13.25
N VAL A 169 0.46 -6.51 -12.22
CA VAL A 169 0.90 -5.11 -12.24
C VAL A 169 2.43 -4.99 -12.35
N ALA A 170 3.16 -5.80 -11.59
CA ALA A 170 4.62 -5.78 -11.55
C ALA A 170 5.29 -6.20 -12.87
N TYR A 171 4.64 -7.03 -13.69
CA TYR A 171 5.20 -7.41 -14.99
C TYR A 171 4.60 -6.63 -16.16
N LEU A 172 3.36 -6.15 -16.05
CA LEU A 172 2.71 -5.40 -17.14
C LEU A 172 2.89 -3.89 -17.04
N ILE A 173 2.90 -3.32 -15.83
CA ILE A 173 2.86 -1.86 -15.64
C ILE A 173 4.21 -1.33 -15.13
N GLN A 174 4.79 -1.99 -14.12
CA GLN A 174 6.03 -1.54 -13.48
C GLN A 174 7.23 -1.34 -14.43
N PRO A 175 7.48 -2.19 -15.45
CA PRO A 175 8.59 -1.95 -16.39
C PRO A 175 8.44 -0.64 -17.15
N PHE A 176 7.22 -0.29 -17.57
CA PHE A 176 6.96 0.97 -18.26
C PHE A 176 7.12 2.15 -17.31
N LEU A 177 6.67 2.04 -16.06
CA LEU A 177 6.86 3.09 -15.07
C LEU A 177 8.35 3.33 -14.76
N LEU A 178 9.15 2.26 -14.65
CA LEU A 178 10.60 2.35 -14.46
C LEU A 178 11.31 2.94 -15.68
N LEU A 179 10.87 2.59 -16.89
CA LEU A 179 11.37 3.19 -18.13
C LEU A 179 11.04 4.69 -18.19
N CYS A 180 9.81 5.08 -17.84
CA CYS A 180 9.42 6.49 -17.75
C CYS A 180 10.27 7.23 -16.72
N LYS A 181 10.46 6.66 -15.52
CA LYS A 181 11.34 7.21 -14.47
C LYS A 181 12.77 7.37 -14.96
N PHE A 182 13.31 6.38 -15.68
CA PHE A 182 14.64 6.46 -16.29
C PHE A 182 14.76 7.61 -17.28
N ILE A 183 13.81 7.74 -18.21
CA ILE A 183 13.77 8.83 -19.20
C ILE A 183 13.72 10.20 -18.50
N VAL A 184 12.85 10.35 -17.49
CA VAL A 184 12.76 11.58 -16.68
C VAL A 184 14.10 11.89 -16.01
N ASN A 185 14.72 10.91 -15.37
CA ASN A 185 16.01 11.10 -14.68
C ASN A 185 17.12 11.48 -15.68
N CYS A 186 17.14 10.88 -16.88
CA CYS A 186 18.07 11.27 -17.95
C CYS A 186 17.87 12.72 -18.37
N ILE A 187 16.63 13.15 -18.60
CA ILE A 187 16.31 14.52 -19.01
C ILE A 187 16.73 15.53 -17.94
N ILE A 188 16.39 15.28 -16.67
CA ILE A 188 16.80 16.14 -15.55
C ILE A 188 18.33 16.20 -15.49
N THR A 189 19.01 15.06 -15.57
CA THR A 189 20.48 15.01 -15.50
C THR A 189 21.12 15.80 -16.64
N ILE A 190 20.65 15.62 -17.89
CA ILE A 190 21.13 16.36 -19.06
C ILE A 190 20.88 17.85 -18.88
N PHE A 191 19.68 18.23 -18.41
CA PHE A 191 19.35 19.63 -18.13
C PHE A 191 20.30 20.25 -17.09
N LEU A 192 20.54 19.57 -15.97
CA LEU A 192 21.45 20.06 -14.93
C LEU A 192 22.90 20.17 -15.44
N LEU A 193 23.34 19.22 -16.27
CA LEU A 193 24.65 19.28 -16.95
C LEU A 193 24.74 20.48 -17.89
N LEU A 194 23.69 20.77 -18.66
CA LEU A 194 23.63 21.96 -19.51
C LEU A 194 23.62 23.25 -18.68
N CYS A 195 22.97 23.27 -17.52
CA CYS A 195 23.08 24.38 -16.56
C CYS A 195 24.47 24.48 -15.91
N GLY A 196 25.37 23.51 -16.16
CA GLY A 196 26.71 23.45 -15.61
C GLY A 196 26.72 23.21 -14.11
N ILE A 197 25.70 22.54 -13.57
CA ILE A 197 25.61 22.25 -12.15
C ILE A 197 26.67 21.19 -11.79
N ARG A 198 27.43 21.46 -10.74
CA ARG A 198 28.45 20.54 -10.22
C ARG A 198 27.82 19.48 -9.32
N ASP A 199 28.58 18.40 -9.10
CA ASP A 199 28.26 17.34 -8.13
C ASP A 199 26.89 16.67 -8.31
N ILE A 200 26.47 16.51 -9.57
CA ILE A 200 25.25 15.77 -9.92
C ILE A 200 25.42 14.30 -9.53
N ASN A 201 24.44 13.76 -8.80
CA ASN A 201 24.43 12.36 -8.40
C ASN A 201 23.82 11.51 -9.51
N PHE A 202 24.63 10.64 -10.13
CA PHE A 202 24.18 9.72 -11.19
C PHE A 202 23.58 8.41 -10.66
N LYS A 203 23.60 8.15 -9.34
CA LYS A 203 23.00 6.93 -8.77
C LYS A 203 21.54 6.72 -9.14
N PRO A 204 20.66 7.74 -9.19
CA PRO A 204 19.26 7.55 -9.60
C PRO A 204 19.07 7.06 -11.04
N LEU A 205 20.11 7.09 -11.90
CA LEU A 205 20.05 6.51 -13.25
C LEU A 205 20.28 4.99 -13.25
N SER A 206 21.14 4.49 -12.35
CA SER A 206 21.50 3.07 -12.25
C SER A 206 20.64 2.32 -11.21
N HIS A 207 20.17 3.04 -10.19
CA HIS A 207 19.36 2.51 -9.09
C HIS A 207 17.95 3.11 -9.10
N LEU A 208 17.21 2.88 -10.20
CA LEU A 208 15.86 3.41 -10.41
C LEU A 208 14.86 2.99 -9.34
N ILE A 209 15.12 1.86 -8.69
CA ILE A 209 14.26 1.26 -7.68
C ILE A 209 14.57 1.90 -6.32
N GLU A 210 15.83 1.86 -5.90
CA GLU A 210 16.24 2.27 -4.55
C GLU A 210 16.36 3.79 -4.36
N GLU A 211 16.59 4.56 -5.44
CA GLU A 211 16.87 5.99 -5.34
C GLU A 211 15.71 6.87 -5.84
N GLU A 212 15.46 7.97 -5.13
CA GLU A 212 14.51 9.00 -5.51
C GLU A 212 15.10 9.93 -6.59
N THR A 213 14.25 10.41 -7.50
CA THR A 213 14.65 11.37 -8.56
C THR A 213 15.19 12.68 -7.98
N SER A 214 14.68 13.10 -6.82
CA SER A 214 15.13 14.29 -6.08
C SER A 214 16.64 14.23 -5.73
N LYS A 215 17.18 13.03 -5.53
CA LYS A 215 18.59 12.83 -5.15
C LYS A 215 19.59 13.16 -6.25
N ILE A 216 19.14 13.36 -7.50
CA ILE A 216 19.99 13.82 -8.60
C ILE A 216 20.64 15.17 -8.24
N TRP A 217 19.91 16.05 -7.55
CA TRP A 217 20.37 17.39 -7.16
C TRP A 217 20.32 17.66 -5.65
N GLN A 218 19.86 16.74 -4.79
CA GLN A 218 19.82 16.98 -3.33
C GLN A 218 21.18 16.82 -2.64
N ASN A 219 22.13 16.07 -3.20
CA ASN A 219 23.48 15.98 -2.63
C ASN A 219 24.17 17.36 -2.56
N THR A 220 23.76 18.31 -3.40
CA THR A 220 24.24 19.71 -3.36
C THR A 220 23.50 20.60 -2.36
N ALA A 221 22.33 20.18 -1.85
CA ALA A 221 21.50 20.99 -0.96
C ALA A 221 21.61 20.60 0.53
N TYR A 222 21.88 19.32 0.84
CA TYR A 222 21.83 18.79 2.22
C TYR A 222 23.12 18.07 2.68
N GLY A 223 24.16 18.04 1.85
CA GLY A 223 25.42 17.36 2.14
C GLY A 223 26.35 18.10 3.11
N ARG A 224 26.00 18.08 4.41
CA ARG A 224 26.82 18.24 5.64
C ARG A 224 26.13 19.14 6.65
N GLN A 225 25.28 18.52 7.46
CA GLN A 225 24.84 19.07 8.74
C GLN A 225 25.92 18.92 9.85
N ASP A 226 27.21 18.92 9.50
CA ASP A 226 28.26 19.13 10.49
C ASP A 226 28.21 20.59 10.93
N LYS A 227 27.56 20.80 12.07
CA LYS A 227 27.25 22.09 12.72
C LYS A 227 28.46 23.00 13.03
N LYS A 228 29.67 22.68 12.57
CA LYS A 228 30.88 23.50 12.76
C LYS A 228 31.38 24.25 11.53
N PHE A 229 30.76 24.10 10.36
CA PHE A 229 31.20 24.79 9.13
C PHE A 229 30.06 25.52 8.40
N ASN A 230 29.23 26.25 9.14
CA ASN A 230 28.16 27.11 8.60
C ASN A 230 28.66 28.43 7.97
N ARG A 231 29.76 28.42 7.21
CA ARG A 231 30.24 29.65 6.53
C ARG A 231 30.40 29.57 5.02
N TYR A 232 30.26 28.40 4.41
CA TYR A 232 30.26 28.26 2.96
C TYR A 232 29.02 27.47 2.54
N ARG A 233 27.89 28.15 2.66
CA ARG A 233 26.65 27.83 1.96
C ARG A 233 26.85 28.21 0.48
N GLU A 234 27.75 27.50 -0.21
CA GLU A 234 27.96 27.58 -1.66
C GLU A 234 26.81 26.82 -2.32
N GLU A 235 25.63 27.44 -2.25
CA GLU A 235 24.40 26.99 -2.89
C GLU A 235 24.57 27.01 -4.41
N PHE A 236 24.49 25.82 -5.03
CA PHE A 236 24.27 25.64 -6.48
C PHE A 236 25.23 26.40 -7.39
N GLU A 237 26.54 26.30 -7.15
CA GLU A 237 27.52 27.00 -7.95
C GLU A 237 27.71 26.35 -9.33
N SER A 238 27.00 26.88 -10.33
CA SER A 238 27.21 26.55 -11.73
C SER A 238 28.67 26.79 -12.13
N VAL A 239 29.26 25.86 -12.90
CA VAL A 239 30.60 25.97 -13.49
C VAL A 239 30.75 27.26 -14.30
N PHE A 240 29.65 27.78 -14.85
CA PHE A 240 29.63 29.01 -15.64
C PHE A 240 29.71 30.27 -14.79
N VAL A 241 29.22 30.22 -13.55
CA VAL A 241 29.16 31.39 -12.66
C VAL A 241 30.33 31.43 -11.68
N TYR A 242 30.83 30.27 -11.26
CA TYR A 242 31.87 30.19 -10.22
C TYR A 242 33.05 29.29 -10.63
N GLN A 243 34.26 29.69 -10.21
CA GLN A 243 35.47 28.89 -10.33
C GLN A 243 35.51 27.77 -9.30
N ARG A 244 36.51 26.88 -9.35
CA ARG A 244 36.66 25.77 -8.38
C ARG A 244 37.01 26.26 -6.96
N ASN A 245 37.48 27.50 -6.84
CA ASN A 245 37.89 28.16 -5.59
C ASN A 245 36.80 29.06 -5.00
N GLY A 246 35.55 28.95 -5.44
CA GLY A 246 34.42 29.77 -4.97
C GLY A 246 34.39 31.22 -5.49
N LYS A 247 35.36 31.65 -6.31
CA LYS A 247 35.35 33.00 -6.90
C LYS A 247 34.34 33.06 -8.06
N LYS A 248 33.48 34.09 -8.05
CA LYS A 248 32.64 34.42 -9.23
C LYS A 248 33.53 34.61 -10.45
N ARG A 249 33.18 33.95 -11.55
CA ARG A 249 33.75 34.21 -12.86
C ARG A 249 33.28 35.60 -13.33
N PRO A 250 34.09 36.30 -14.14
CA PRO A 250 33.66 37.53 -14.79
C PRO A 250 32.36 37.28 -15.57
N SER A 251 31.42 38.23 -15.52
CA SER A 251 30.11 38.14 -16.17
C SER A 251 30.18 37.95 -17.69
N PHE A 252 31.33 38.19 -18.32
CA PHE A 252 31.57 37.87 -19.74
C PHE A 252 31.54 36.36 -20.05
N PHE A 253 31.71 35.48 -19.06
CA PHE A 253 31.60 34.02 -19.27
C PHE A 253 30.16 33.50 -19.19
N LEU A 254 29.19 34.27 -18.68
CA LEU A 254 27.78 33.88 -18.65
C LEU A 254 27.22 33.54 -20.06
N PRO A 255 27.50 34.32 -21.13
CA PRO A 255 27.03 33.98 -22.47
C PRO A 255 27.63 32.70 -23.06
N LEU A 256 28.63 32.08 -22.43
CA LEU A 256 29.15 30.75 -22.78
C LEU A 256 28.40 29.61 -22.09
N ALA A 257 27.54 29.89 -21.11
CA ALA A 257 26.62 28.90 -20.57
C ALA A 257 25.71 28.46 -21.72
N PRO A 258 25.53 27.16 -22.02
CA PRO A 258 24.92 26.67 -23.25
C PRO A 258 23.47 27.15 -23.48
N ILE A 259 22.82 27.72 -22.46
CA ILE A 259 21.51 28.40 -22.56
C ILE A 259 21.61 29.72 -23.36
N CYS A 260 22.68 30.49 -23.23
CA CYS A 260 22.83 31.75 -23.97
C CYS A 260 23.14 31.53 -25.47
N PRO A 261 24.05 30.63 -25.88
CA PRO A 261 24.25 30.26 -27.27
C PRO A 261 22.98 29.68 -27.88
N THR A 262 22.19 28.85 -27.19
CA THR A 262 20.94 28.32 -27.77
C THR A 262 19.93 29.42 -28.07
N VAL A 263 19.74 30.39 -27.18
CA VAL A 263 18.85 31.54 -27.42
C VAL A 263 19.36 32.41 -28.56
N LEU A 264 20.67 32.70 -28.60
CA LEU A 264 21.28 33.47 -29.69
C LEU A 264 21.22 32.71 -31.03
N PHE A 265 21.39 31.39 -31.03
CA PHE A 265 21.22 30.53 -32.21
C PHE A 265 19.78 30.53 -32.71
N ILE A 266 18.79 30.49 -31.82
CA ILE A 266 17.36 30.60 -32.19
C ILE A 266 17.06 31.98 -32.79
N ALA A 267 17.54 33.07 -32.17
CA ALA A 267 17.34 34.41 -32.71
C ALA A 267 18.02 34.58 -34.09
N PHE A 268 19.25 34.07 -34.22
CA PHE A 268 19.99 34.10 -35.48
C PHE A 268 19.35 33.22 -36.56
N TYR A 269 18.68 32.12 -36.18
CA TYR A 269 17.85 31.33 -37.11
C TYR A 269 16.73 32.15 -37.71
N PHE A 270 15.94 32.84 -36.89
CA PHE A 270 14.81 33.64 -37.38
C PHE A 270 15.27 34.79 -38.29
N ILE A 271 16.43 35.38 -38.00
CA ILE A 271 17.06 36.37 -38.88
C ILE A 271 17.49 35.71 -40.20
N ASN A 272 18.16 34.55 -40.17
CA ASN A 272 18.55 33.85 -41.40
C ASN A 272 17.34 33.38 -42.23
N LEU A 273 16.24 32.97 -41.59
CA LEU A 273 15.01 32.53 -42.24
C LEU A 273 14.32 33.67 -43.00
N LYS A 274 14.46 34.92 -42.51
CA LYS A 274 13.90 36.11 -43.16
C LYS A 274 14.79 36.70 -44.25
N TRP A 275 16.11 36.54 -44.16
CA TRP A 275 17.08 37.26 -45.02
C TRP A 275 17.96 36.35 -45.90
N HIS A 276 17.91 35.02 -45.75
CA HIS A 276 18.65 34.03 -46.54
C HIS A 276 20.16 34.29 -46.69
N ILE A 277 20.80 34.89 -45.67
CA ILE A 277 22.18 35.40 -45.78
C ILE A 277 23.20 34.26 -45.91
N PHE A 278 22.95 33.08 -45.34
CA PHE A 278 23.85 31.92 -45.43
C PHE A 278 23.12 30.59 -45.72
N PRO A 279 23.15 30.06 -46.96
CA PRO A 279 22.37 28.86 -47.33
C PRO A 279 22.80 27.59 -46.58
N ASN A 280 24.10 27.40 -46.30
CA ASN A 280 24.60 26.25 -45.53
C ASN A 280 24.38 26.39 -44.02
N PHE A 281 24.20 27.62 -43.52
CA PHE A 281 23.95 27.89 -42.10
C PHE A 281 22.55 27.42 -41.66
N SER A 282 21.59 27.40 -42.60
CA SER A 282 20.26 26.84 -42.37
C SER A 282 20.29 25.39 -41.89
N SER A 283 21.25 24.57 -42.37
CA SER A 283 21.37 23.16 -42.01
C SER A 283 21.89 22.93 -40.58
N ILE A 284 22.93 23.68 -40.16
CA ILE A 284 23.51 23.59 -38.82
C ILE A 284 22.53 24.14 -37.78
N VAL A 285 21.88 25.27 -38.09
CA VAL A 285 20.88 25.85 -37.19
C VAL A 285 19.61 25.02 -37.14
N GLY A 286 19.22 24.42 -38.27
CA GLY A 286 18.17 23.41 -38.31
C GLY A 286 18.44 22.25 -37.34
N MET A 287 19.68 21.75 -37.29
CA MET A 287 20.09 20.70 -36.33
C MET A 287 20.06 21.17 -34.87
N VAL A 288 20.49 22.40 -34.58
CA VAL A 288 20.45 22.95 -33.19
C VAL A 288 19.00 23.19 -32.75
N ILE A 289 18.14 23.71 -33.63
CA ILE A 289 16.71 23.89 -33.34
C ILE A 289 16.03 22.55 -33.17
N LEU A 290 16.29 21.60 -34.04
CA LEU A 290 15.82 20.23 -33.91
C LEU A 290 16.21 19.67 -32.55
N LEU A 291 17.47 19.85 -32.12
CA LEU A 291 17.94 19.42 -30.80
C LEU A 291 17.21 20.13 -29.65
N THR A 292 17.03 21.46 -29.71
CA THR A 292 16.31 22.19 -28.67
C THR A 292 14.83 21.86 -28.62
N CYS A 293 14.19 21.62 -29.77
CA CYS A 293 12.80 21.19 -29.88
C CYS A 293 12.65 19.75 -29.37
N VAL A 294 13.61 18.87 -29.68
CA VAL A 294 13.65 17.51 -29.12
C VAL A 294 13.84 17.56 -27.61
N LEU A 295 14.69 18.43 -27.08
CA LEU A 295 14.88 18.59 -25.64
C LEU A 295 13.64 19.19 -24.94
N SER A 296 13.03 20.23 -25.50
CA SER A 296 11.82 20.84 -24.92
C SER A 296 10.62 19.90 -25.01
N LEU A 297 10.45 19.20 -26.13
CA LEU A 297 9.44 18.16 -26.31
C LEU A 297 9.70 16.99 -25.36
N SER A 298 10.95 16.56 -25.18
CA SER A 298 11.29 15.51 -24.23
C SER A 298 10.96 15.93 -22.79
N CYS A 299 11.19 17.20 -22.43
CA CYS A 299 10.82 17.74 -21.13
C CYS A 299 9.30 17.76 -20.94
N LEU A 300 8.53 18.21 -21.95
CA LEU A 300 7.07 18.17 -21.90
C LEU A 300 6.51 16.74 -21.83
N VAL A 301 7.13 15.81 -22.57
CA VAL A 301 6.77 14.38 -22.50
C VAL A 301 7.10 13.82 -21.12
N ALA A 302 8.24 14.18 -20.54
CA ALA A 302 8.63 13.76 -19.20
C ALA A 302 7.68 14.29 -18.13
N THR A 303 7.27 15.56 -18.18
CA THR A 303 6.28 16.11 -17.23
C THR A 303 4.91 15.46 -17.42
N MET A 304 4.48 15.23 -18.66
CA MET A 304 3.25 14.49 -18.95
C MET A 304 3.30 13.05 -18.42
N LEU A 305 4.41 12.33 -18.64
CA LEU A 305 4.60 10.98 -18.12
C LEU A 305 4.63 10.96 -16.59
N LEU A 306 5.21 11.97 -15.94
CA LEU A 306 5.21 12.11 -14.48
C LEU A 306 3.79 12.37 -13.96
N CYS A 307 3.01 13.23 -14.63
CA CYS A 307 1.60 13.45 -14.32
C CYS A 307 0.77 12.17 -14.50
N ILE A 308 1.01 11.43 -15.59
CA ILE A 308 0.35 10.14 -15.84
C ILE A 308 0.75 9.13 -14.76
N TYR A 309 2.02 9.07 -14.37
CA TYR A 309 2.50 8.20 -13.28
C TYR A 309 1.75 8.49 -11.98
N ASN A 310 1.72 9.75 -11.55
CA ASN A 310 1.02 10.17 -10.33
C ASN A 310 -0.49 9.91 -10.41
N LEU A 311 -1.08 10.07 -11.60
CA LEU A 311 -2.49 9.76 -11.83
C LEU A 311 -2.74 8.25 -11.74
N ILE A 312 -1.87 7.42 -12.33
CA ILE A 312 -1.95 5.96 -12.27
C ILE A 312 -1.78 5.49 -10.83
N GLU A 313 -0.85 6.05 -10.06
CA GLU A 313 -0.68 5.71 -8.64
C GLU A 313 -1.98 5.96 -7.86
N LYS A 314 -2.58 7.15 -8.05
CA LYS A 314 -3.87 7.49 -7.45
C LYS A 314 -5.01 6.58 -7.92
N ILE A 315 -5.05 6.25 -9.21
CA ILE A 315 -6.04 5.33 -9.80
C ILE A 315 -5.84 3.91 -9.30
N VAL A 316 -4.60 3.43 -9.13
CA VAL A 316 -4.32 2.08 -8.62
C VAL A 316 -4.80 1.95 -7.18
N ASP A 317 -4.62 2.99 -6.37
CA ASP A 317 -5.17 3.05 -5.01
C ASP A 317 -6.70 3.11 -5.02
N GLU A 318 -7.31 3.80 -5.99
CA GLU A 318 -8.76 3.97 -6.12
C GLU A 318 -9.49 2.78 -6.78
N ILE A 319 -8.84 2.05 -7.70
CA ILE A 319 -9.34 0.82 -8.36
C ILE A 319 -9.17 -0.39 -7.43
N PHE A 320 -8.20 -0.35 -6.53
CA PHE A 320 -8.05 -1.34 -5.47
C PHE A 320 -8.34 -0.75 -4.10
N PRO A 321 -9.51 -0.11 -3.91
CA PRO A 321 -9.86 0.28 -2.57
C PRO A 321 -10.02 -1.04 -1.81
N GLU A 322 -9.35 -1.16 -0.67
CA GLU A 322 -9.67 -2.17 0.35
C GLU A 322 -11.03 -1.81 0.97
N LYS A 323 -12.02 -1.45 0.14
CA LYS A 323 -13.38 -1.09 0.52
C LYS A 323 -14.03 -2.38 0.97
N SER A 324 -14.16 -2.49 2.29
CA SER A 324 -15.14 -3.33 2.96
C SER A 324 -16.46 -3.16 2.23
N PHE A 325 -16.91 -4.23 1.57
CA PHE A 325 -18.23 -4.33 1.00
C PHE A 325 -19.21 -3.96 2.12
N GLU A 326 -19.83 -2.78 2.03
CA GLU A 326 -20.93 -2.41 2.92
C GLU A 326 -22.09 -3.34 2.56
N GLU A 327 -22.12 -4.48 3.26
CA GLU A 327 -23.19 -5.44 3.15
C GLU A 327 -24.46 -4.74 3.66
N LYS A 328 -25.51 -4.71 2.82
CA LYS A 328 -26.86 -4.32 3.24
C LYS A 328 -27.28 -5.27 4.35
N LEU A 329 -27.08 -4.84 5.60
CA LEU A 329 -27.39 -5.62 6.79
C LEU A 329 -28.90 -5.80 6.90
N HIS A 330 -29.34 -7.05 6.82
CA HIS A 330 -30.74 -7.43 7.04
C HIS A 330 -31.12 -7.23 8.52
N GLY A 331 -32.39 -6.88 8.75
CA GLY A 331 -32.96 -6.72 10.09
C GLY A 331 -32.83 -7.97 10.95
N TYR A 332 -32.68 -7.75 12.25
CA TYR A 332 -32.38 -8.74 13.28
C TYR A 332 -33.66 -9.49 13.71
N ASP A 333 -34.33 -10.18 12.78
CA ASP A 333 -35.64 -10.80 13.06
C ASP A 333 -35.55 -12.29 13.47
N ASN A 334 -34.35 -12.90 13.47
CA ASN A 334 -34.21 -14.36 13.61
C ASN A 334 -33.22 -14.79 14.72
N ASP A 335 -33.44 -14.28 15.93
CA ASP A 335 -32.59 -14.52 17.12
C ASP A 335 -32.36 -15.99 17.47
N GLN A 336 -33.31 -16.86 17.12
CA GLN A 336 -33.22 -18.29 17.44
C GLN A 336 -32.01 -18.96 16.78
N ILE A 337 -31.55 -18.44 15.64
CA ILE A 337 -30.42 -19.01 14.89
C ILE A 337 -29.07 -18.69 15.59
N LEU A 338 -29.04 -17.64 16.40
CA LEU A 338 -27.84 -17.24 17.16
C LEU A 338 -27.66 -18.05 18.44
N ILE A 339 -28.75 -18.58 19.00
CA ILE A 339 -28.72 -19.34 20.25
C ILE A 339 -27.94 -20.63 20.04
N CYS A 340 -27.11 -21.02 21.01
CA CYS A 340 -26.34 -22.26 21.05
C CYS A 340 -27.21 -23.55 21.15
N ASN A 341 -28.14 -23.76 20.22
CA ASN A 341 -29.02 -24.92 20.13
C ASN A 341 -28.75 -25.70 18.83
N GLY A 342 -28.23 -26.91 18.94
CA GLY A 342 -28.06 -27.84 17.81
C GLY A 342 -26.62 -28.07 17.38
N ASP A 343 -26.46 -28.55 16.14
CA ASP A 343 -25.16 -28.89 15.55
C ASP A 343 -24.52 -27.67 14.86
N PHE A 344 -23.28 -27.35 15.26
CA PHE A 344 -22.53 -26.19 14.83
C PHE A 344 -21.35 -26.58 13.94
N SER A 345 -21.65 -27.29 12.84
CA SER A 345 -20.68 -27.50 11.75
C SER A 345 -20.24 -26.16 11.16
N THR A 346 -18.95 -26.02 10.86
CA THR A 346 -18.37 -24.82 10.23
C THR A 346 -18.52 -24.82 8.71
N ASN A 347 -19.25 -25.78 8.14
CA ASN A 347 -19.54 -25.80 6.72
C ASN A 347 -20.61 -24.77 6.38
N ILE A 348 -20.40 -23.93 5.36
CA ILE A 348 -21.42 -22.99 4.87
C ILE A 348 -22.75 -23.67 4.54
N LYS A 349 -22.72 -24.93 4.08
CA LYS A 349 -23.93 -25.71 3.75
C LYS A 349 -24.80 -26.02 4.96
N SER A 350 -24.22 -25.98 6.17
CA SER A 350 -24.95 -26.18 7.43
C SER A 350 -25.73 -24.95 7.89
N LEU A 351 -25.47 -23.78 7.29
CA LEU A 351 -26.23 -22.57 7.60
C LEU A 351 -27.61 -22.59 6.93
N PRO A 352 -28.63 -21.95 7.54
CA PRO A 352 -29.91 -21.71 6.88
C PRO A 352 -29.72 -21.04 5.51
N ARG A 353 -30.55 -21.39 4.53
CA ARG A 353 -30.42 -20.90 3.14
C ARG A 353 -30.34 -19.38 3.05
N GLU A 354 -31.09 -18.67 3.89
CA GLU A 354 -31.11 -17.21 3.98
C GLU A 354 -29.76 -16.61 4.43
N LYS A 355 -28.98 -17.36 5.21
CA LYS A 355 -27.66 -16.94 5.71
C LYS A 355 -26.52 -17.39 4.80
N GLN A 356 -26.76 -18.23 3.80
CA GLN A 356 -25.75 -18.62 2.80
C GLN A 356 -25.52 -17.53 1.74
N THR A 357 -25.05 -16.37 2.19
CA THR A 357 -24.86 -15.18 1.33
C THR A 357 -23.83 -15.43 0.23
N ILE A 358 -23.92 -14.63 -0.85
CA ILE A 358 -22.90 -14.63 -1.92
C ILE A 358 -21.52 -14.32 -1.35
N TYR A 359 -21.44 -13.44 -0.35
CA TYR A 359 -20.21 -13.13 0.36
C TYR A 359 -19.58 -14.38 0.99
N LEU A 360 -20.34 -15.14 1.76
CA LEU A 360 -19.82 -16.36 2.40
C LEU A 360 -19.41 -17.43 1.40
N LYS A 361 -20.18 -17.60 0.32
CA LYS A 361 -19.82 -18.51 -0.79
C LYS A 361 -18.52 -18.09 -1.46
N PHE A 362 -18.36 -16.79 -1.69
CA PHE A 362 -17.13 -16.24 -2.25
C PHE A 362 -15.94 -16.43 -1.30
N MET A 363 -16.12 -16.20 0.01
CA MET A 363 -15.06 -16.41 1.00
C MET A 363 -14.69 -17.89 1.14
N ASP A 364 -15.67 -18.79 1.07
CA ASP A 364 -15.46 -20.25 1.03
C ASP A 364 -14.64 -20.67 -0.20
N PHE A 365 -15.00 -20.16 -1.38
CA PHE A 365 -14.21 -20.39 -2.59
C PHE A 365 -12.81 -19.77 -2.49
N LYS A 366 -12.71 -18.56 -1.96
CA LYS A 366 -11.46 -17.82 -1.81
C LYS A 366 -10.49 -18.56 -0.89
N ARG A 367 -10.92 -19.16 0.21
CA ARG A 367 -10.00 -19.92 1.09
C ARG A 367 -9.33 -21.09 0.36
N GLN A 368 -10.06 -21.77 -0.53
CA GLN A 368 -9.56 -22.91 -1.29
C GLN A 368 -8.53 -22.49 -2.35
N VAL A 369 -8.72 -21.32 -2.95
CA VAL A 369 -7.86 -20.84 -4.05
C VAL A 369 -6.71 -19.95 -3.57
N CYS A 370 -6.93 -19.16 -2.51
CA CYS A 370 -6.05 -18.06 -2.09
C CYS A 370 -5.38 -18.36 -0.75
N LYS A 371 -4.36 -19.21 -0.76
CA LYS A 371 -3.63 -19.56 0.47
C LYS A 371 -2.90 -18.35 1.07
N PRO A 372 -2.93 -18.16 2.41
CA PRO A 372 -2.13 -17.16 3.11
C PRO A 372 -0.63 -17.39 2.90
N LEU A 373 0.14 -16.31 2.81
CA LEU A 373 1.60 -16.37 2.79
C LEU A 373 2.12 -16.36 4.24
N PRO A 374 3.02 -17.29 4.61
CA PRO A 374 3.57 -17.34 5.97
C PRO A 374 4.43 -16.09 6.24
N ARG A 375 4.35 -15.53 7.46
CA ARG A 375 5.05 -14.31 7.88
C ARG A 375 5.96 -14.46 9.09
#